data_AF-A0A955LQW5-F1
#
_entry.id   AF-A0A955LQW5-F1
#
_cell.length_a   1.000
_cell.length_b   1.000
_cell.length_c   1.000
_cell.angle_alpha   90.00
_cell.angle_beta   90.00
_cell.angle_gamma   90.00
#
_symmetry.space_group_name_H-M   'P 1'
#
loop_
_entity.id
_entity.type
_entity.pdbx_description
1 polymer ?
#
loop_
_entity_poly.entity_id
_entity_poly.type
_entity_poly.pdbx_seq_one_letter_code
_entity_poly.pdbx_strand_id
1 'polypeptide(L)'
;MIRNKTLYLTVTVMLLVSPATAQQPAPEGPNGLMMFDDRKLLDRGAQQYAKYSKEILMAMIDDDALPNDYQRAASLRVFRENYADEVVSKEKKNIEKILLRRLKRTDSPFVQVEIMHTLCLLDRIKYLKSMVPALIQKLDHYNPTVNDMAYKALEDIVEKGDNRAREARIFFNTLRKVLFLSRKRLTQVVEPDMRLAQKLKLLRWSIKVLGNQELDNLPNEVLGLL
;
A
#
# COMPACT_ATOMS: atom_id res chain seq x y z
N MET A 1 69.92 -7.15 44.70
CA MET A 1 69.66 -6.60 46.06
C MET A 1 69.73 -5.08 45.94
N ILE A 2 68.89 -4.34 46.67
CA ILE A 2 68.52 -2.92 46.47
C ILE A 2 67.33 -2.76 45.51
N ARG A 3 66.27 -1.98 45.77
CA ARG A 3 65.46 -1.71 46.97
C ARG A 3 64.25 -0.94 46.42
N ASN A 4 63.04 -1.36 46.78
CA ASN A 4 61.77 -0.71 46.44
C ASN A 4 61.82 0.80 46.68
N LYS A 5 61.38 1.58 45.69
CA LYS A 5 60.84 2.93 45.89
C LYS A 5 59.39 2.94 45.40
N THR A 6 58.51 2.95 46.38
CA THR A 6 57.06 3.07 46.30
C THR A 6 56.70 4.40 45.63
N LEU A 7 56.14 4.35 44.43
CA LEU A 7 55.50 5.50 43.81
C LEU A 7 54.07 5.60 44.33
N TYR A 8 53.79 6.60 45.15
CA TYR A 8 52.43 7.01 45.50
C TYR A 8 51.82 7.72 44.29
N LEU A 9 50.93 7.03 43.57
CA LEU A 9 50.10 7.63 42.54
C LEU A 9 48.86 8.22 43.24
N THR A 10 48.90 9.51 43.54
CA THR A 10 47.70 10.26 43.93
C THR A 10 46.79 10.39 42.71
N VAL A 11 45.72 9.60 42.68
CA VAL A 11 44.63 9.73 41.71
C VAL A 11 43.77 10.93 42.13
N THR A 12 43.99 12.07 41.52
CA THR A 12 43.08 13.21 41.61
C THR A 12 41.89 12.94 40.70
N VAL A 13 40.78 12.49 41.29
CA VAL A 13 39.48 12.40 40.60
C VAL A 13 38.97 13.82 40.38
N MET A 14 39.15 14.34 39.16
CA MET A 14 38.47 15.56 38.72
C MET A 14 37.02 15.17 38.36
N LEU A 15 36.10 15.42 39.30
CA LEU A 15 34.66 15.45 39.07
C LEU A 15 34.34 16.57 38.08
N LEU A 16 34.19 16.24 36.79
CA LEU A 16 33.49 17.10 35.84
C LEU A 16 32.00 16.94 36.10
N VAL A 17 31.47 17.83 36.93
CA VAL A 17 30.03 18.11 37.04
C VAL A 17 29.60 18.72 35.70
N SER A 18 29.02 17.90 34.82
CA SER A 18 28.27 18.44 33.69
C SER A 18 27.04 19.18 34.22
N PRO A 19 26.79 20.43 33.81
CA PRO A 19 25.52 21.09 34.12
C PRO A 19 24.40 20.30 33.45
N ALA A 20 23.41 19.89 34.24
CA ALA A 20 22.16 19.36 33.76
C ALA A 20 21.54 20.40 32.82
N THR A 21 21.58 20.13 31.51
CA THR A 21 20.74 20.82 30.54
C THR A 21 19.30 20.50 30.89
N ALA A 22 18.63 21.48 31.49
CA ALA A 22 17.20 21.47 31.66
C ALA A 22 16.56 21.21 30.29
N GLN A 23 16.01 20.00 30.13
CA GLN A 23 15.21 19.62 28.99
C GLN A 23 13.98 20.54 28.99
N GLN A 24 13.95 21.49 28.05
CA GLN A 24 12.77 22.31 27.83
C GLN A 24 11.59 21.37 27.53
N PRO A 25 10.42 21.57 28.15
CA PRO A 25 9.23 20.80 27.80
C PRO A 25 8.93 21.03 26.32
N ALA A 26 8.72 19.93 25.60
CA ALA A 26 8.29 19.96 24.20
C ALA A 26 7.03 20.84 24.08
N PRO A 27 6.94 21.74 23.09
CA PRO A 27 5.73 22.51 22.89
C PRO A 27 4.62 21.57 22.42
N GLU A 28 3.67 21.30 23.31
CA GLU A 28 2.37 20.75 22.95
C GLU A 28 1.57 21.83 22.18
N GLY A 29 1.40 21.59 20.88
CA GLY A 29 0.57 22.40 20.00
C GLY A 29 0.30 21.65 18.68
N PRO A 30 -0.95 21.59 18.20
CA PRO A 30 -1.30 20.79 17.03
C PRO A 30 -0.89 21.56 15.78
N ASN A 31 0.25 21.24 15.16
CA ASN A 31 0.58 21.50 13.74
C ASN A 31 2.08 21.26 13.45
N GLY A 32 2.58 20.08 13.82
CA GLY A 32 3.95 19.64 13.46
C GLY A 32 4.06 18.88 12.13
N LEU A 33 2.98 18.74 11.35
CA LEU A 33 2.96 18.02 10.07
C LEU A 33 2.59 18.95 8.90
N MET A 34 3.47 19.89 8.56
CA MET A 34 3.50 20.51 7.21
C MET A 34 4.35 19.66 6.24
N MET A 35 4.28 18.32 6.33
CA MET A 35 5.22 17.41 5.67
C MET A 35 4.48 16.61 4.58
N PHE A 36 4.56 17.07 3.33
CA PHE A 36 4.12 16.45 2.07
C PHE A 36 2.83 15.59 2.11
N ASP A 37 1.70 16.21 1.73
CA ASP A 37 0.45 15.49 1.48
C ASP A 37 0.51 14.77 0.13
N ASP A 38 0.95 13.51 0.15
CA ASP A 38 1.07 12.63 -1.03
C ASP A 38 -0.20 12.59 -1.87
N ARG A 39 -1.35 12.63 -1.21
CA ARG A 39 -2.64 12.62 -1.89
C ARG A 39 -2.85 13.90 -2.69
N LYS A 40 -2.56 15.06 -2.10
CA LYS A 40 -2.60 16.34 -2.84
C LYS A 40 -1.64 16.38 -4.01
N LEU A 41 -0.46 15.76 -3.92
CA LEU A 41 0.48 15.68 -5.04
C LEU A 41 -0.08 14.86 -6.20
N LEU A 42 -0.66 13.69 -5.90
CA LEU A 42 -1.32 12.85 -6.90
C LEU A 42 -2.52 13.55 -7.53
N ASP A 43 -3.36 14.18 -6.71
CA ASP A 43 -4.58 14.83 -7.18
C ASP A 43 -4.26 16.05 -8.06
N ARG A 44 -3.27 16.86 -7.67
CA ARG A 44 -2.78 17.97 -8.50
C ARG A 44 -2.19 17.48 -9.82
N GLY A 45 -1.40 16.41 -9.79
CA GLY A 45 -0.86 15.80 -11.00
C GLY A 45 -1.96 15.29 -11.92
N ALA A 46 -2.96 14.61 -11.37
CA ALA A 46 -4.07 14.07 -12.14
C ALA A 46 -4.90 15.19 -12.79
N GLN A 47 -5.14 16.28 -12.07
CA GLN A 47 -5.80 17.48 -12.62
C GLN A 47 -4.99 18.10 -13.76
N GLN A 48 -3.67 18.18 -13.62
CA GLN A 48 -2.78 18.72 -14.67
C GLN A 48 -2.86 17.89 -15.96
N TYR A 49 -2.94 16.56 -15.83
CA TYR A 49 -2.93 15.65 -16.97
C TYR A 49 -4.32 15.28 -17.48
N ALA A 50 -5.40 15.75 -16.84
CA ALA A 50 -6.78 15.38 -17.14
C ALA A 50 -7.19 15.59 -18.61
N LYS A 51 -6.55 16.54 -19.31
CA LYS A 51 -6.82 16.87 -20.72
C LYS A 51 -5.86 16.21 -21.70
N TYR A 52 -4.89 15.42 -21.23
CA TYR A 52 -3.91 14.79 -22.10
C TYR A 52 -4.54 13.61 -22.82
N SER A 53 -4.13 13.40 -24.08
CA SER A 53 -4.61 12.27 -24.85
C SER A 53 -4.05 10.96 -24.29
N LYS A 54 -4.73 9.86 -24.63
CA LYS A 54 -4.30 8.50 -24.31
C LYS A 54 -2.86 8.22 -24.72
N GLU A 55 -2.44 8.66 -25.91
CA GLU A 55 -1.09 8.46 -26.44
C GLU A 55 -0.04 9.21 -25.63
N ILE A 56 -0.35 10.46 -25.24
CA ILE A 56 0.55 11.27 -24.40
C ILE A 56 0.72 10.61 -23.03
N LEU A 57 -0.39 10.19 -22.40
CA LEU A 57 -0.34 9.53 -21.10
C LEU A 57 0.48 8.23 -21.17
N MET A 58 0.28 7.40 -22.19
CA MET A 58 1.06 6.17 -22.37
C MET A 58 2.54 6.43 -22.63
N ALA A 59 2.88 7.48 -23.39
CA ALA A 59 4.26 7.89 -23.59
C ALA A 59 4.92 8.32 -22.27
N MET A 60 4.23 9.11 -21.45
CA MET A 60 4.70 9.49 -20.11
C MET A 60 4.90 8.27 -19.19
N ILE A 61 4.05 7.25 -19.31
CA ILE A 61 4.16 6.02 -18.49
C ILE A 61 5.38 5.18 -18.91
N ASP A 62 5.63 5.06 -20.23
CA ASP A 62 6.78 4.30 -20.75
C ASP A 62 8.11 5.06 -20.63
N ASP A 63 8.08 6.38 -20.44
CA ASP A 63 9.29 7.20 -20.30
C ASP A 63 10.06 6.84 -19.01
N ASP A 64 11.26 6.29 -19.22
CA ASP A 64 12.22 5.92 -18.18
C ASP A 64 12.93 7.17 -17.61
N ALA A 65 12.95 8.30 -18.32
CA ALA A 65 13.58 9.54 -17.89
C ALA A 65 12.72 10.37 -16.93
N LEU A 66 11.40 10.09 -16.86
CA LEU A 66 10.48 10.75 -15.94
C LEU A 66 10.87 10.41 -14.48
N PRO A 67 11.45 11.37 -13.72
CA PRO A 67 12.06 11.04 -12.43
C PRO A 67 11.02 10.99 -11.31
N ASN A 68 9.82 11.53 -11.54
CA ASN A 68 8.82 11.74 -10.51
C ASN A 68 7.74 10.65 -10.56
N ASP A 69 7.73 9.80 -9.53
CA ASP A 69 6.75 8.73 -9.38
C ASP A 69 5.32 9.23 -9.18
N TYR A 70 5.12 10.40 -8.56
CA TYR A 70 3.79 11.01 -8.42
C TYR A 70 3.22 11.43 -9.77
N GLN A 71 4.06 11.97 -10.66
CA GLN A 71 3.63 12.33 -12.02
C GLN A 71 3.24 11.09 -12.81
N ARG A 72 4.02 10.01 -12.69
CA ARG A 72 3.72 8.73 -13.35
C ARG A 72 2.47 8.06 -12.78
N ALA A 73 2.29 8.07 -11.46
CA ALA A 73 1.09 7.55 -10.82
C ALA A 73 -0.15 8.38 -11.20
N ALA A 74 -0.02 9.70 -11.28
CA ALA A 74 -1.07 10.59 -11.74
C ALA A 74 -1.44 10.36 -13.21
N SER A 75 -0.46 10.17 -14.11
CA SER A 75 -0.76 9.88 -15.52
C SER A 75 -1.44 8.52 -15.68
N LEU A 76 -1.04 7.50 -14.91
CA LEU A 76 -1.75 6.22 -14.82
C LEU A 76 -3.18 6.37 -14.33
N ARG A 77 -3.39 7.19 -13.29
CA ARG A 77 -4.72 7.47 -12.75
C ARG A 77 -5.64 8.07 -13.79
N VAL A 78 -5.20 9.12 -14.48
CA VAL A 78 -5.97 9.77 -15.55
C VAL A 78 -6.23 8.79 -16.68
N PHE A 79 -5.22 8.02 -17.09
CA PHE A 79 -5.39 7.00 -18.11
C PHE A 79 -6.48 5.99 -17.72
N ARG A 80 -6.42 5.51 -16.49
CA ARG A 80 -7.37 4.54 -15.96
C ARG A 80 -8.80 5.09 -15.96
N GLU A 81 -8.98 6.28 -15.40
CA GLU A 81 -10.31 6.87 -15.20
C GLU A 81 -10.96 7.27 -16.51
N ASN A 82 -10.19 7.78 -17.47
CA ASN A 82 -10.76 8.31 -18.71
C ASN A 82 -10.79 7.29 -19.85
N TYR A 83 -9.86 6.34 -19.88
CA TYR A 83 -9.63 5.54 -21.08
C TYR A 83 -9.64 4.02 -20.87
N ALA A 84 -9.51 3.50 -19.64
CA ALA A 84 -9.39 2.04 -19.44
C ALA A 84 -10.58 1.25 -20.01
N ASP A 85 -11.80 1.78 -19.87
CA ASP A 85 -13.01 1.14 -20.36
C ASP A 85 -13.18 1.28 -21.90
N GLU A 86 -12.44 2.21 -22.53
CA GLU A 86 -12.45 2.42 -23.99
C GLU A 86 -11.37 1.61 -24.73
N VAL A 87 -10.44 0.98 -24.00
CA VAL A 87 -9.32 0.24 -24.59
C VAL A 87 -9.81 -1.02 -25.31
N VAL A 88 -9.65 -1.03 -26.64
CA VAL A 88 -10.02 -2.18 -27.48
C VAL A 88 -8.85 -3.16 -27.69
N SER A 89 -9.17 -4.40 -28.07
CA SER A 89 -8.23 -5.52 -28.20
C SER A 89 -6.96 -5.23 -29.03
N LYS A 90 -7.03 -4.36 -30.04
CA LYS A 90 -5.89 -4.05 -30.92
C LYS A 90 -4.78 -3.28 -30.19
N GLU A 91 -5.15 -2.26 -29.41
CA GLU A 91 -4.19 -1.44 -28.65
C GLU A 91 -3.89 -2.00 -27.26
N LYS A 92 -4.82 -2.78 -26.69
CA LYS A 92 -4.69 -3.41 -25.38
C LYS A 92 -3.37 -4.12 -25.18
N LYS A 93 -2.91 -4.89 -26.18
CA LYS A 93 -1.63 -5.63 -26.09
C LYS A 93 -0.42 -4.70 -25.88
N ASN A 94 -0.41 -3.55 -26.54
CA ASN A 94 0.69 -2.58 -26.42
C ASN A 94 0.65 -1.89 -25.05
N ILE A 95 -0.54 -1.49 -24.60
CA ILE A 95 -0.75 -0.89 -23.29
C ILE A 95 -0.33 -1.87 -22.18
N GLU A 96 -0.80 -3.11 -22.23
CA GLU A 96 -0.40 -4.15 -21.28
C GLU A 96 1.11 -4.36 -21.25
N LYS A 97 1.78 -4.36 -22.42
CA LYS A 97 3.22 -4.49 -22.51
C LYS A 97 3.95 -3.34 -21.79
N ILE A 98 3.51 -2.10 -22.00
CA ILE A 98 4.07 -0.91 -21.34
C ILE A 98 3.87 -1.01 -19.83
N LEU A 99 2.63 -1.28 -19.39
CA LEU A 99 2.29 -1.39 -17.96
C LEU A 99 3.09 -2.49 -17.26
N LEU A 100 3.17 -3.68 -17.85
CA LEU A 100 3.94 -4.79 -17.28
C LEU A 100 5.44 -4.52 -17.25
N ARG A 101 5.99 -3.87 -18.29
CA ARG A 101 7.39 -3.44 -18.30
C ARG A 101 7.64 -2.44 -17.17
N ARG A 102 6.78 -1.43 -17.01
CA ARG A 102 6.92 -0.42 -15.96
C ARG A 102 6.78 -1.03 -14.56
N LEU A 103 5.83 -1.94 -14.36
CA LEU A 103 5.62 -2.64 -13.09
C LEU A 103 6.88 -3.38 -12.62
N LYS A 104 7.63 -3.97 -13.55
CA LYS A 104 8.90 -4.67 -13.25
C LYS A 104 10.07 -3.76 -12.93
N ARG A 105 9.96 -2.46 -13.23
CA ARG A 105 11.06 -1.48 -13.15
C ARG A 105 10.85 -0.40 -12.10
N THR A 106 9.67 -0.34 -11.50
CA THR A 106 9.33 0.69 -10.52
C THR A 106 9.30 0.10 -9.12
N ASP A 107 9.99 0.76 -8.20
CA ASP A 107 9.92 0.48 -6.77
C ASP A 107 8.85 1.33 -6.07
N SER A 108 8.20 2.23 -6.81
CA SER A 108 7.20 3.14 -6.27
C SER A 108 5.91 2.41 -5.94
N PRO A 109 5.47 2.40 -4.67
CA PRO A 109 4.22 1.76 -4.29
C PRO A 109 3.01 2.45 -4.94
N PHE A 110 3.08 3.76 -5.20
CA PHE A 110 2.02 4.52 -5.86
C PHE A 110 1.81 4.04 -7.30
N VAL A 111 2.90 3.99 -8.07
CA VAL A 111 2.89 3.54 -9.47
C VAL A 111 2.47 2.07 -9.54
N GLN A 112 2.97 1.22 -8.64
CA GLN A 112 2.60 -0.19 -8.57
C GLN A 112 1.08 -0.38 -8.39
N VAL A 113 0.46 0.31 -7.43
CA VAL A 113 -0.98 0.20 -7.18
C VAL A 113 -1.78 0.63 -8.42
N GLU A 114 -1.43 1.77 -9.01
CA GLU A 114 -2.11 2.30 -10.20
C GLU A 114 -2.00 1.34 -11.40
N ILE A 115 -0.84 0.73 -11.64
CA ILE A 115 -0.67 -0.27 -12.70
C ILE A 115 -1.47 -1.54 -12.42
N MET A 116 -1.37 -2.09 -11.21
CA MET A 116 -2.09 -3.32 -10.83
C MET A 116 -3.60 -3.13 -11.00
N HIS A 117 -4.12 -1.98 -10.56
CA HIS A 117 -5.52 -1.62 -10.73
C HIS A 117 -5.90 -1.54 -12.22
N THR A 118 -5.13 -0.79 -13.01
CA THR A 118 -5.38 -0.61 -14.44
C THR A 118 -5.38 -1.94 -15.19
N LEU A 119 -4.41 -2.83 -14.92
CA LEU A 119 -4.36 -4.15 -15.53
C LEU A 119 -5.59 -5.00 -15.18
N CYS A 120 -6.09 -4.94 -13.95
CA CYS A 120 -7.33 -5.62 -13.57
C CYS A 120 -8.54 -5.11 -14.36
N LEU A 121 -8.63 -3.80 -14.63
CA LEU A 121 -9.73 -3.23 -15.42
C LEU A 121 -9.62 -3.63 -16.89
N LEU A 122 -8.42 -3.58 -17.47
CA LEU A 122 -8.20 -3.96 -18.88
C LEU A 122 -8.49 -5.44 -19.14
N ASP A 123 -8.08 -6.33 -18.24
CA ASP A 123 -8.35 -7.77 -18.35
C ASP A 123 -8.49 -8.46 -16.99
N ARG A 124 -9.71 -8.48 -16.48
CA ARG A 124 -10.06 -9.16 -15.22
C ARG A 124 -9.71 -10.65 -15.24
N ILE A 125 -9.89 -11.33 -16.37
CA ILE A 125 -9.69 -12.78 -16.44
C ILE A 125 -8.20 -13.10 -16.26
N LYS A 126 -7.36 -12.34 -16.94
CA LYS A 126 -5.90 -12.52 -16.99
C LYS A 126 -5.19 -12.07 -15.72
N TYR A 127 -5.53 -10.89 -15.18
CA TYR A 127 -4.69 -10.23 -14.18
C TYR A 127 -5.18 -10.38 -12.74
N LEU A 128 -6.46 -10.65 -12.49
CA LEU A 128 -7.01 -10.64 -11.14
C LEU A 128 -6.32 -11.65 -10.20
N LYS A 129 -5.99 -12.85 -10.69
CA LYS A 129 -5.29 -13.89 -9.92
C LYS A 129 -3.90 -13.45 -9.44
N SER A 130 -3.19 -12.63 -10.20
CA SER A 130 -1.85 -12.15 -9.85
C SER A 130 -1.85 -10.81 -9.13
N MET A 131 -2.75 -9.89 -9.50
CA MET A 131 -2.72 -8.50 -9.05
C MET A 131 -3.50 -8.29 -7.75
N VAL A 132 -4.65 -8.97 -7.54
CA VAL A 132 -5.42 -8.83 -6.30
C VAL A 132 -4.62 -9.23 -5.06
N PRO A 133 -3.87 -10.36 -5.05
CA PRO A 133 -3.04 -10.68 -3.90
C PRO A 133 -1.99 -9.61 -3.58
N ALA A 134 -1.36 -9.02 -4.61
CA ALA A 134 -0.38 -7.95 -4.43
C ALA A 134 -1.03 -6.66 -3.91
N LEU A 135 -2.21 -6.29 -4.42
CA LEU A 135 -3.00 -5.17 -3.90
C LEU A 135 -3.42 -5.38 -2.44
N ILE A 136 -3.84 -6.59 -2.07
CA ILE A 136 -4.17 -6.93 -0.66
C ILE A 136 -2.95 -6.76 0.24
N GLN A 137 -1.75 -7.10 -0.21
CA GLN A 137 -0.52 -6.84 0.55
C GLN A 137 -0.26 -5.35 0.74
N LYS A 138 -0.62 -4.49 -0.22
CA LYS A 138 -0.48 -3.03 -0.09
C LYS A 138 -1.41 -2.42 0.97
N LEU A 139 -2.43 -3.15 1.44
CA LEU A 139 -3.20 -2.72 2.62
C LEU A 139 -2.36 -2.70 3.91
N ASP A 140 -1.25 -3.43 3.96
CA ASP A 140 -0.33 -3.37 5.12
C ASP A 140 0.74 -2.28 5.00
N HIS A 141 0.72 -1.48 3.93
CA HIS A 141 1.75 -0.48 3.69
C HIS A 141 1.73 0.62 4.76
N TYR A 142 2.93 1.06 5.18
CA TYR A 142 3.07 2.07 6.24
C TYR A 142 2.51 3.43 5.83
N ASN A 143 2.68 3.79 4.55
CA ASN A 143 2.12 5.01 3.97
C ASN A 143 0.59 4.89 3.83
N PRO A 144 -0.20 5.77 4.49
CA PRO A 144 -1.65 5.70 4.48
C PRO A 144 -2.27 5.98 3.10
N THR A 145 -1.63 6.81 2.27
CA THR A 145 -2.10 7.09 0.90
C THR A 145 -2.00 5.85 0.01
N VAL A 146 -0.91 5.09 0.13
CA VAL A 146 -0.75 3.81 -0.60
C VAL A 146 -1.81 2.80 -0.14
N ASN A 147 -2.04 2.70 1.17
CA ASN A 147 -3.09 1.83 1.72
C ASN A 147 -4.47 2.21 1.15
N ASP A 148 -4.84 3.50 1.21
CA ASP A 148 -6.13 4.00 0.71
C ASP A 148 -6.29 3.76 -0.80
N MET A 149 -5.23 4.00 -1.59
CA MET A 149 -5.23 3.72 -3.02
C MET A 149 -5.43 2.23 -3.32
N ALA A 150 -4.73 1.35 -2.60
CA ALA A 150 -4.87 -0.09 -2.79
C ALA A 150 -6.28 -0.56 -2.39
N TYR A 151 -6.83 -0.01 -1.30
CA TYR A 151 -8.17 -0.33 -0.85
C TYR A 151 -9.23 0.12 -1.87
N LYS A 152 -9.15 1.35 -2.37
CA LYS A 152 -10.04 1.85 -3.44
C LYS A 152 -9.96 1.03 -4.72
N ALA A 153 -8.76 0.62 -5.12
CA ALA A 153 -8.58 -0.26 -6.27
C ALA A 153 -9.28 -1.61 -6.07
N LEU A 154 -9.21 -2.17 -4.86
CA LEU A 154 -9.89 -3.43 -4.53
C LEU A 154 -11.42 -3.25 -4.47
N GLU A 155 -11.91 -2.12 -3.95
CA GLU A 155 -13.34 -1.79 -3.97
C GLU A 155 -13.87 -1.63 -5.40
N ASP A 156 -13.20 -0.87 -6.26
CA ASP A 156 -13.61 -0.71 -7.67
C ASP A 156 -13.61 -2.05 -8.41
N ILE A 157 -12.61 -2.92 -8.15
CA ILE A 157 -12.61 -4.29 -8.68
C ILE A 157 -13.84 -5.06 -8.19
N VAL A 158 -14.17 -5.00 -6.90
CA VAL A 158 -15.34 -5.68 -6.32
C VAL A 158 -16.64 -5.16 -6.92
N GLU A 159 -16.80 -3.85 -7.02
CA GLU A 159 -18.01 -3.19 -7.53
C GLU A 159 -18.24 -3.51 -9.01
N LYS A 160 -17.21 -3.38 -9.86
CA LYS A 160 -17.25 -3.76 -11.28
C LYS A 160 -17.32 -5.27 -11.52
N GLY A 161 -17.20 -6.09 -10.47
CA GLY A 161 -17.14 -7.55 -10.56
C GLY A 161 -18.48 -8.26 -10.57
N ASP A 162 -19.60 -7.55 -10.35
CA ASP A 162 -20.96 -8.11 -10.32
C ASP A 162 -21.10 -9.37 -9.45
N ASN A 163 -20.43 -9.41 -8.29
CA ASN A 163 -20.48 -10.56 -7.35
C ASN A 163 -20.07 -11.91 -7.96
N ARG A 164 -19.07 -11.92 -8.86
CA ARG A 164 -18.56 -13.17 -9.45
C ARG A 164 -17.86 -14.07 -8.43
N ALA A 165 -18.35 -15.30 -8.28
CA ALA A 165 -17.80 -16.30 -7.37
C ALA A 165 -16.29 -16.59 -7.56
N ARG A 166 -15.80 -16.59 -8.80
CA ARG A 166 -14.36 -16.78 -9.11
C ARG A 166 -13.48 -15.73 -8.43
N GLU A 167 -13.94 -14.48 -8.43
CA GLU A 167 -13.19 -13.35 -7.90
C GLU A 167 -13.27 -13.34 -6.38
N ALA A 168 -14.48 -13.50 -5.83
CA ALA A 168 -14.68 -13.70 -4.39
C ALA A 168 -13.79 -14.83 -3.84
N ARG A 169 -13.62 -15.93 -4.58
CA ARG A 169 -12.70 -17.02 -4.21
C ARG A 169 -11.24 -16.60 -4.13
N ILE A 170 -10.77 -15.71 -5.02
CA ILE A 170 -9.40 -15.17 -4.99
C ILE A 170 -9.21 -14.28 -3.77
N PHE A 171 -10.14 -13.36 -3.52
CA PHE A 171 -10.10 -12.50 -2.33
C PHE A 171 -10.15 -13.32 -1.05
N PHE A 172 -11.12 -14.23 -0.92
CA PHE A 172 -11.27 -15.11 0.23
C PHE A 172 -9.99 -15.91 0.53
N ASN A 173 -9.46 -16.63 -0.46
CA ASN A 173 -8.28 -17.46 -0.26
C ASN A 173 -7.04 -16.65 0.11
N THR A 174 -6.92 -15.44 -0.43
CA THR A 174 -5.80 -14.55 -0.09
C THR A 174 -5.94 -14.03 1.35
N LEU A 175 -7.11 -13.48 1.70
CA LEU A 175 -7.38 -12.91 3.01
C LEU A 175 -7.33 -13.97 4.11
N ARG A 176 -7.90 -15.16 3.87
CA ARG A 176 -7.81 -16.31 4.78
C ARG A 176 -6.36 -16.61 5.16
N LYS A 177 -5.45 -16.68 4.17
CA LYS A 177 -4.03 -16.95 4.41
C LYS A 177 -3.37 -15.82 5.20
N VAL A 178 -3.57 -14.57 4.78
CA VAL A 178 -3.00 -13.39 5.45
C VAL A 178 -3.45 -13.33 6.91
N LEU A 179 -4.74 -13.49 7.17
CA LEU A 179 -5.31 -13.42 8.51
C LEU A 179 -4.87 -14.59 9.38
N PHE A 180 -4.83 -15.81 8.83
CA PHE A 180 -4.30 -16.99 9.52
C PHE A 180 -2.84 -16.80 9.97
N LEU A 181 -1.99 -16.18 9.14
CA LEU A 181 -0.61 -15.87 9.51
C LEU A 181 -0.54 -14.87 10.66
N SER A 182 -1.50 -13.94 10.74
CA SER A 182 -1.59 -12.95 11.83
C SER A 182 -2.39 -13.40 13.05
N ARG A 183 -2.92 -14.63 13.11
CA ARG A 183 -3.89 -15.08 14.14
C ARG A 183 -3.49 -14.79 15.59
N LYS A 184 -2.22 -14.96 15.95
CA LYS A 184 -1.72 -14.67 17.32
C LYS A 184 -1.82 -13.20 17.71
N ARG A 185 -1.72 -12.29 16.74
CA ARG A 185 -1.93 -10.86 16.96
C ARG A 185 -3.43 -10.57 17.10
N LEU A 186 -4.25 -11.25 16.29
CA LEU A 186 -5.70 -11.05 16.27
C LEU A 186 -6.39 -11.43 17.59
N THR A 187 -5.87 -12.38 18.36
CA THR A 187 -6.43 -12.74 19.68
C THR A 187 -6.47 -11.57 20.67
N GLN A 188 -5.64 -10.55 20.48
CA GLN A 188 -5.53 -9.40 21.38
C GLN A 188 -6.29 -8.18 20.85
N VAL A 189 -6.90 -8.28 19.67
CA VAL A 189 -7.60 -7.15 19.03
C VAL A 189 -9.03 -7.11 19.55
N VAL A 190 -9.39 -6.01 20.23
CA VAL A 190 -10.77 -5.72 20.64
C VAL A 190 -11.50 -4.96 19.55
N GLU A 191 -10.85 -3.94 18.98
CA GLU A 191 -11.37 -3.17 17.85
C GLU A 191 -10.38 -3.19 16.68
N PRO A 192 -10.84 -3.47 15.45
CA PRO A 192 -9.96 -3.53 14.30
C PRO A 192 -9.45 -2.14 13.92
N ASP A 193 -8.13 -2.04 13.73
CA ASP A 193 -7.53 -0.84 13.14
C ASP A 193 -7.98 -0.66 11.67
N MET A 194 -7.68 0.49 11.08
CA MET A 194 -8.09 0.82 9.71
C MET A 194 -7.72 -0.27 8.68
N ARG A 195 -6.51 -0.83 8.79
CA ARG A 195 -5.99 -1.84 7.85
C ARG A 195 -6.72 -3.16 7.99
N LEU A 196 -6.97 -3.59 9.22
CA LEU A 196 -7.72 -4.80 9.52
C LEU A 196 -9.19 -4.65 9.12
N ALA A 197 -9.81 -3.50 9.42
CA ALA A 197 -11.20 -3.22 9.05
C ALA A 197 -11.42 -3.30 7.54
N GLN A 198 -10.52 -2.74 6.73
CA GLN A 198 -10.53 -2.85 5.27
C GLN A 198 -10.46 -4.31 4.79
N LYS A 199 -9.55 -5.11 5.35
CA LYS A 199 -9.43 -6.54 5.03
C LYS A 199 -10.68 -7.32 5.42
N LEU A 200 -11.25 -7.05 6.59
CA LEU A 200 -12.47 -7.68 7.07
C LEU A 200 -13.66 -7.32 6.17
N LYS A 201 -13.76 -6.07 5.69
CA LYS A 201 -14.80 -5.66 4.73
C LYS A 201 -14.72 -6.45 3.42
N LEU A 202 -13.52 -6.60 2.85
CA LEU A 202 -13.30 -7.44 1.65
C LEU A 202 -13.59 -8.93 1.91
N LEU A 203 -13.27 -9.41 3.12
CA LEU A 203 -13.57 -10.79 3.52
C LEU A 203 -15.08 -11.03 3.66
N ARG A 204 -15.80 -10.12 4.33
CA ARG A 204 -17.27 -10.15 4.44
C ARG A 204 -17.93 -10.16 3.08
N TRP A 205 -17.48 -9.32 2.15
CA TRP A 205 -17.96 -9.37 0.77
C TRP A 205 -17.72 -10.74 0.13
N SER A 206 -16.51 -11.30 0.27
CA SER A 206 -16.19 -12.60 -0.31
C SER A 206 -17.07 -13.72 0.25
N ILE A 207 -17.33 -13.73 1.55
CA ILE A 207 -18.24 -14.68 2.22
C ILE A 207 -19.67 -14.48 1.73
N LYS A 208 -20.14 -13.23 1.62
CA LYS A 208 -21.49 -12.92 1.11
C LYS A 208 -21.73 -13.51 -0.28
N VAL A 209 -20.71 -13.50 -1.15
CA VAL A 209 -20.79 -14.05 -2.51
C VAL A 209 -20.66 -15.57 -2.53
N LEU A 210 -19.77 -16.15 -1.72
CA LEU A 210 -19.49 -17.59 -1.73
C LEU A 210 -20.45 -18.43 -0.86
N GLY A 211 -21.08 -17.80 0.14
CA GLY A 211 -21.95 -18.44 1.12
C GLY A 211 -21.29 -18.68 2.49
N ASN A 212 -22.13 -18.87 3.51
CA ASN A 212 -21.70 -18.98 4.91
C ASN A 212 -20.87 -20.23 5.23
N GLN A 213 -20.85 -21.23 4.35
CA GLN A 213 -20.00 -22.42 4.49
C GLN A 213 -18.50 -22.07 4.54
N GLU A 214 -18.12 -20.91 4.01
CA GLU A 214 -16.74 -20.44 4.06
C GLU A 214 -16.30 -19.97 5.47
N LEU A 215 -17.22 -19.79 6.41
CA LEU A 215 -16.89 -19.44 7.79
C LEU A 215 -16.08 -20.56 8.47
N ASP A 216 -16.39 -21.83 8.18
CA ASP A 216 -15.69 -23.01 8.71
C ASP A 216 -14.22 -23.07 8.30
N ASN A 217 -13.85 -22.32 7.26
CA ASN A 217 -12.49 -22.23 6.74
C ASN A 217 -11.66 -21.15 7.43
N LEU A 218 -12.24 -20.31 8.28
CA LEU A 218 -11.55 -19.20 8.93
C LEU A 218 -11.02 -19.55 10.32
N PRO A 219 -9.92 -18.89 10.76
CA PRO A 219 -9.49 -18.98 12.15
C PRO A 219 -10.56 -18.42 13.10
N ASN A 220 -10.73 -19.02 14.28
CA ASN A 220 -11.71 -18.57 15.27
C ASN A 220 -11.50 -17.10 15.69
N GLU A 221 -10.26 -16.65 15.70
CA GLU A 221 -9.88 -15.26 16.01
C GLU A 221 -10.44 -14.27 14.99
N VAL A 222 -10.57 -14.70 13.73
CA VAL A 222 -11.16 -13.89 12.66
C VAL A 222 -12.69 -13.88 12.79
N LEU A 223 -13.30 -15.01 13.18
CA LEU A 223 -14.75 -15.10 13.37
C LEU A 223 -15.26 -14.12 14.42
N GLY A 224 -14.50 -13.91 15.51
CA GLY A 224 -14.87 -12.93 16.54
C GLY A 224 -14.78 -11.46 16.09
N LEU A 225 -14.18 -11.19 14.94
CA LEU A 225 -14.01 -9.84 14.37
C LEU A 225 -14.93 -9.58 13.16
N LEU A 226 -15.62 -10.60 12.66
CA LEU A 226 -16.52 -10.52 11.51
C LEU A 226 -17.93 -10.09 11.93
#